data_AF-A0A7S3USK8-F1
#
_entry.id   AF-A0A7S3USK8-F1
#
_cell.length_a   1.000
_cell.length_b   1.000
_cell.length_c   1.000
_cell.angle_alpha   90.00
_cell.angle_beta   90.00
_cell.angle_gamma   90.00
#
_symmetry.space_group_name_H-M   'P 1'
#
loop_
_entity.id
_entity.type
_entity.pdbx_description
1 polymer ?
#
loop_
_entity_poly.entity_id
_entity_poly.type
_entity_poly.pdbx_seq_one_letter_code
_entity_poly.pdbx_strand_id
1 'polypeptide(L)'
;EKVTIHPAIEDAVADIENRFKSTSEIRRGGERGVPLHVWQHKAFKNWYGAQRAVGNRLDGCIFEWAFRVGPRKQFLLYWVLHVDVHVLAENRNKSNEIVLARTDIKSVCPYYVPPGAQGPEDCEVVLIKEFRSPAKTDDCFIHELPGGSAFKAQEPVVEAASELHEEVGLEIRDLSRFVDHGPRQLAGTTSAHRAYLFSVQLTGEEAAHCR
;
A
#
# COMPACT_ATOMS: atom_id res chain seq x y z
N GLU A 1 -7.39 -16.06 -19.58
CA GLU A 1 -8.69 -15.36 -19.51
C GLU A 1 -9.56 -15.93 -20.63
N LYS A 2 -10.81 -16.30 -20.38
CA LYS A 2 -11.69 -16.77 -21.47
C LYS A 2 -12.09 -15.54 -22.27
N VAL A 3 -11.66 -15.48 -23.53
CA VAL A 3 -12.12 -14.44 -24.45
C VAL A 3 -13.58 -14.73 -24.78
N THR A 4 -14.48 -13.87 -24.33
CA THR A 4 -15.88 -13.90 -24.76
C THR A 4 -15.93 -13.29 -26.16
N ILE A 5 -16.25 -14.11 -27.16
CA ILE A 5 -16.49 -13.62 -28.53
C ILE A 5 -17.95 -13.23 -28.61
N HIS A 6 -18.20 -11.94 -28.86
CA HIS A 6 -19.54 -11.42 -29.08
C HIS A 6 -19.87 -11.47 -30.57
N PRO A 7 -21.08 -11.91 -30.96
CA PRO A 7 -21.46 -12.05 -32.35
C PRO A 7 -21.72 -10.71 -33.05
N ALA A 8 -21.99 -9.64 -32.29
CA ALA A 8 -22.21 -8.29 -32.79
C ALA A 8 -21.25 -7.28 -32.12
N ILE A 9 -20.91 -6.21 -32.84
CA ILE A 9 -20.02 -5.15 -32.35
C ILE A 9 -20.70 -4.41 -31.18
N GLU A 10 -22.01 -4.21 -31.27
CA GLU A 10 -22.84 -3.55 -30.27
C GLU A 10 -22.83 -4.30 -28.94
N ASP A 11 -22.87 -5.64 -28.98
CA ASP A 11 -22.76 -6.49 -27.78
C ASP A 11 -21.35 -6.48 -27.18
N ALA A 12 -20.32 -6.43 -28.04
CA ALA A 12 -18.94 -6.29 -27.59
C ALA A 12 -18.72 -4.93 -26.92
N VAL A 13 -19.26 -3.86 -27.51
CA VAL A 13 -19.22 -2.49 -26.96
C VAL A 13 -20.02 -2.44 -25.66
N ALA A 14 -21.21 -3.02 -25.58
CA ALA A 14 -22.00 -3.05 -24.36
C ALA A 14 -21.34 -3.87 -23.25
N ASP A 15 -20.66 -4.98 -23.55
CA ASP A 15 -19.89 -5.76 -22.58
C ASP A 15 -18.64 -5.00 -22.12
N ILE A 16 -17.92 -4.34 -23.04
CA ILE A 16 -16.81 -3.43 -22.74
C ILE A 16 -17.32 -2.29 -21.84
N GLU A 17 -18.38 -1.59 -22.23
CA GLU A 17 -19.00 -0.53 -21.44
C GLU A 17 -19.47 -1.04 -20.08
N ASN A 18 -20.10 -2.22 -20.00
CA ASN A 18 -20.50 -2.80 -18.72
C ASN A 18 -19.31 -3.17 -17.83
N ARG A 19 -18.22 -3.69 -18.42
CA ARG A 19 -16.97 -3.99 -17.70
C ARG A 19 -16.21 -2.72 -17.29
N PHE A 20 -16.36 -1.64 -18.04
CA PHE A 20 -15.64 -0.38 -17.85
C PHE A 20 -16.52 0.79 -17.39
N LYS A 21 -17.77 0.51 -16.99
CA LYS A 21 -18.85 1.47 -16.63
C LYS A 21 -18.55 2.38 -15.42
N SER A 22 -17.34 2.33 -14.87
CA SER A 22 -16.99 2.98 -13.60
C SER A 22 -16.00 4.13 -13.71
N THR A 23 -15.63 4.61 -14.90
CA THR A 23 -14.79 5.81 -15.03
C THR A 23 -15.56 6.94 -15.70
N SER A 24 -16.27 7.75 -14.91
CA SER A 24 -16.88 9.01 -15.35
C SER A 24 -15.85 10.10 -15.69
N GLU A 25 -14.57 9.90 -15.36
CA GLU A 25 -13.49 10.85 -15.64
C GLU A 25 -12.94 10.68 -17.06
N ILE A 26 -12.99 11.75 -17.86
CA ILE A 26 -12.36 11.81 -19.18
C ILE A 26 -10.83 11.80 -19.01
N ARG A 27 -10.19 10.75 -19.52
CA ARG A 27 -8.72 10.60 -19.47
C ARG A 27 -8.02 11.32 -20.62
N ARG A 28 -6.99 12.12 -20.33
CA ARG A 28 -6.24 12.95 -21.29
C ARG A 28 -4.73 12.72 -21.17
N GLY A 29 -3.97 13.04 -22.23
CA GLY A 29 -2.51 12.93 -22.21
C GLY A 29 -2.03 11.52 -21.83
N GLY A 30 -1.12 11.46 -20.85
CA GLY A 30 -0.53 10.23 -20.32
C GLY A 30 -1.51 9.35 -19.54
N GLU A 31 -2.63 9.89 -19.04
CA GLU A 31 -3.67 9.10 -18.35
C GLU A 31 -4.24 7.98 -19.22
N ARG A 32 -4.23 8.17 -20.55
CA ARG A 32 -4.68 7.16 -21.52
C ARG A 32 -3.75 5.96 -21.61
N GLY A 33 -2.48 6.13 -21.24
CA GLY A 33 -1.49 5.05 -21.15
C GLY A 33 -1.64 4.18 -19.90
N VAL A 34 -2.45 4.60 -18.92
CA VAL A 34 -2.70 3.83 -17.69
C VAL A 34 -3.78 2.77 -17.95
N PRO A 35 -3.50 1.47 -17.76
CA PRO A 35 -4.52 0.44 -17.89
C PRO A 35 -5.65 0.63 -16.88
N LEU A 36 -6.90 0.32 -17.27
CA LEU A 36 -8.08 0.60 -16.44
C LEU A 36 -8.02 -0.07 -15.05
N HIS A 37 -7.46 -1.27 -14.96
CA HIS A 37 -7.29 -1.97 -13.68
C HIS A 37 -6.27 -1.31 -12.74
N VAL A 38 -5.29 -0.55 -13.28
CA VAL A 38 -4.37 0.29 -12.49
C VAL A 38 -5.06 1.61 -12.18
N TRP A 39 -5.70 2.24 -13.16
CA TRP A 39 -6.43 3.50 -13.01
C TRP A 39 -7.48 3.44 -11.87
N GLN A 40 -8.19 2.32 -11.78
CA GLN A 40 -9.22 2.11 -10.75
C GLN A 40 -8.61 1.75 -9.37
N HIS A 41 -7.35 1.34 -9.33
CA HIS A 41 -6.69 0.87 -8.11
C HIS A 41 -6.46 1.99 -7.11
N LYS A 42 -6.71 1.73 -5.81
CA LYS A 42 -6.59 2.74 -4.73
C LYS A 42 -5.18 3.35 -4.67
N ALA A 43 -4.13 2.52 -4.78
CA ALA A 43 -2.75 3.01 -4.76
C ALA A 43 -2.44 4.00 -5.89
N PHE A 44 -2.94 3.75 -7.12
CA PHE A 44 -2.77 4.68 -8.23
C PHE A 44 -3.52 5.99 -7.98
N LYS A 45 -4.79 5.89 -7.55
CA LYS A 45 -5.63 7.07 -7.24
C LYS A 45 -4.99 7.94 -6.16
N ASN A 46 -4.41 7.33 -5.12
CA ASN A 46 -3.70 8.05 -4.06
C ASN A 46 -2.46 8.78 -4.60
N TRP A 47 -1.59 8.06 -5.32
CA TRP A 47 -0.38 8.66 -5.91
C TRP A 47 -0.72 9.77 -6.90
N TYR A 48 -1.60 9.50 -7.85
CA TYR A 48 -1.97 10.47 -8.88
C TYR A 48 -2.77 11.64 -8.32
N GLY A 49 -3.62 11.39 -7.32
CA GLY A 49 -4.30 12.43 -6.55
C GLY A 49 -3.32 13.40 -5.88
N ALA A 50 -2.25 12.90 -5.26
CA ALA A 50 -1.20 13.72 -4.67
C ALA A 50 -0.45 14.57 -5.71
N GLN A 51 -0.15 13.99 -6.89
CA GLN A 51 0.46 14.73 -8.00
C GLN A 51 -0.46 15.87 -8.47
N ARG A 52 -1.74 15.57 -8.74
CA ARG A 52 -2.72 16.58 -9.18
C ARG A 52 -2.94 17.67 -8.14
N ALA A 53 -2.91 17.34 -6.85
CA ALA A 53 -3.13 18.29 -5.76
C ALA A 53 -2.10 19.43 -5.73
N VAL A 54 -0.88 19.17 -6.20
CA VAL A 54 0.18 20.19 -6.33
C VAL A 54 0.32 20.72 -7.76
N GLY A 55 -0.63 20.40 -8.63
CA GLY A 55 -0.70 20.88 -10.02
C GLY A 55 0.19 20.13 -11.01
N ASN A 56 0.82 19.03 -10.61
CA ASN A 56 1.57 18.17 -11.53
C ASN A 56 0.62 17.46 -12.49
N ARG A 57 1.11 17.12 -13.68
CA ARG A 57 0.34 16.44 -14.73
C ARG A 57 1.05 15.20 -15.23
N LEU A 58 0.27 14.18 -15.59
CA LEU A 58 0.77 12.99 -16.27
C LEU A 58 0.69 13.20 -17.79
N ASP A 59 1.80 13.64 -18.38
CA ASP A 59 1.87 13.97 -19.80
C ASP A 59 2.13 12.71 -20.65
N GLY A 60 2.83 11.71 -20.11
CA GLY A 60 3.08 10.42 -20.74
C GLY A 60 3.09 9.25 -19.74
N CYS A 61 2.74 8.05 -20.21
CA CYS A 61 2.74 6.85 -19.39
C CYS A 61 2.88 5.60 -20.27
N ILE A 62 3.81 4.72 -19.89
CA ILE A 62 3.98 3.37 -20.44
C ILE A 62 3.73 2.39 -19.31
N PHE A 63 2.86 1.40 -19.56
CA PHE A 63 2.66 0.31 -18.62
C PHE A 63 3.76 -0.74 -18.81
N GLU A 64 4.56 -0.94 -17.77
CA GLU A 64 5.68 -1.89 -17.80
C GLU A 64 5.23 -3.28 -17.33
N TRP A 65 4.58 -3.33 -16.17
CA TRP A 65 4.33 -4.62 -15.51
C TRP A 65 3.25 -4.54 -14.43
N ALA A 66 2.62 -5.68 -14.16
CA ALA A 66 1.77 -5.89 -13.00
C ALA A 66 1.94 -7.30 -12.43
N PHE A 67 1.87 -7.40 -11.11
CA PHE A 67 1.85 -8.65 -10.37
C PHE A 67 0.52 -8.85 -9.68
N ARG A 68 -0.06 -10.03 -9.86
CA ARG A 68 -1.36 -10.38 -9.31
C ARG A 68 -1.30 -11.66 -8.50
N VAL A 69 -2.00 -11.67 -7.36
CA VAL A 69 -2.00 -12.76 -6.37
C VAL A 69 -3.42 -13.23 -6.04
N GLY A 70 -3.48 -14.28 -5.20
CA GLY A 70 -4.70 -14.91 -4.73
C GLY A 70 -5.39 -15.80 -5.77
N PRO A 71 -6.55 -16.39 -5.41
CA PRO A 71 -7.28 -17.27 -6.30
C PRO A 71 -7.56 -16.59 -7.64
N ARG A 72 -7.19 -17.26 -8.74
CA ARG A 72 -7.37 -16.76 -10.11
C ARG A 72 -6.73 -15.38 -10.41
N LYS A 73 -5.70 -14.96 -9.64
CA LYS A 73 -4.97 -13.69 -9.85
C LYS A 73 -5.88 -12.44 -9.77
N GLN A 74 -6.89 -12.49 -8.92
CA GLN A 74 -7.88 -11.41 -8.82
C GLN A 74 -7.34 -10.15 -8.12
N PHE A 75 -6.30 -10.25 -7.30
CA PHE A 75 -5.75 -9.12 -6.55
C PHE A 75 -4.53 -8.53 -7.24
N LEU A 76 -4.58 -7.24 -7.59
CA LEU A 76 -3.42 -6.50 -8.09
C LEU A 76 -2.52 -6.13 -6.91
N LEU A 77 -1.40 -6.85 -6.74
CA LEU A 77 -0.49 -6.61 -5.62
C LEU A 77 0.54 -5.54 -5.97
N TYR A 78 1.20 -5.65 -7.13
CA TYR A 78 2.16 -4.66 -7.61
C TYR A 78 1.81 -4.19 -9.03
N TRP A 79 2.19 -2.97 -9.35
CA TRP A 79 2.20 -2.44 -10.71
C TRP A 79 3.36 -1.46 -10.90
N VAL A 80 3.82 -1.33 -12.13
CA VAL A 80 4.88 -0.42 -12.55
C VAL A 80 4.44 0.38 -13.77
N LEU A 81 4.56 1.70 -13.68
CA LEU A 81 4.38 2.62 -14.80
C LEU A 81 5.69 3.37 -15.03
N HIS A 82 6.18 3.42 -16.26
CA HIS A 82 7.18 4.41 -16.66
C HIS A 82 6.43 5.68 -17.04
N VAL A 83 6.69 6.76 -16.30
CA VAL A 83 5.89 7.99 -16.39
C VAL A 83 6.70 9.15 -16.95
N ASP A 84 5.98 10.05 -17.62
CA ASP A 84 6.42 11.41 -17.89
C ASP A 84 5.51 12.36 -17.11
N VAL A 85 6.05 12.87 -15.99
CA VAL A 85 5.35 13.78 -15.10
C VAL A 85 5.86 15.19 -15.32
N HIS A 86 4.96 16.10 -15.69
CA HIS A 86 5.25 17.52 -15.66
C HIS A 86 5.16 18.03 -14.22
N VAL A 87 6.28 18.51 -13.70
CA VAL A 87 6.44 19.05 -12.34
C VAL A 87 6.21 20.55 -12.40
N LEU A 88 5.06 21.00 -11.88
CA LEU A 88 4.64 22.40 -12.00
C LEU A 88 5.64 23.36 -11.34
N ALA A 89 6.09 23.03 -10.12
CA ALA A 89 7.00 23.86 -9.35
C ALA A 89 8.37 24.04 -10.02
N GLU A 90 8.78 23.11 -10.89
CA GLU A 90 10.06 23.12 -11.58
C GLU A 90 9.94 23.47 -13.07
N ASN A 91 8.70 23.59 -13.58
CA ASN A 91 8.38 23.81 -15.00
C ASN A 91 9.17 22.91 -15.95
N ARG A 92 9.24 21.61 -15.63
CA ARG A 92 9.92 20.61 -16.46
C ARG A 92 9.22 19.26 -16.39
N ASN A 93 9.58 18.41 -17.33
CA ASN A 93 9.15 17.03 -17.36
C ASN A 93 10.19 16.13 -16.67
N LYS A 94 9.72 15.18 -15.86
CA LYS A 94 10.50 14.08 -15.30
C LYS A 94 10.03 12.80 -15.97
N SER A 95 10.82 12.34 -16.95
CA SER A 95 10.47 11.24 -17.85
C SER A 95 11.38 10.01 -17.73
N ASN A 96 12.27 9.99 -16.74
CA ASN A 96 13.27 8.93 -16.53
C ASN A 96 13.05 8.13 -15.24
N GLU A 97 11.81 8.07 -14.74
CA GLU A 97 11.45 7.34 -13.53
C GLU A 97 10.32 6.36 -13.76
N ILE A 98 10.34 5.30 -12.96
CA ILE A 98 9.20 4.41 -12.81
C ILE A 98 8.46 4.73 -11.52
N VAL A 99 7.17 4.46 -11.53
CA VAL A 99 6.33 4.39 -10.34
C VAL A 99 6.05 2.93 -10.08
N LEU A 100 6.73 2.35 -9.11
CA LEU A 100 6.40 1.05 -8.54
C LEU A 100 5.47 1.25 -7.35
N ALA A 101 4.28 0.66 -7.37
CA ALA A 101 3.38 0.74 -6.23
C ALA A 101 2.69 -0.58 -5.91
N ARG A 102 2.18 -0.64 -4.69
CA ARG A 102 1.31 -1.67 -4.13
C ARG A 102 0.28 -1.00 -3.21
N THR A 103 -0.64 -1.78 -2.68
CA THR A 103 -1.55 -1.32 -1.62
C THR A 103 -0.76 -0.84 -0.40
N ASP A 104 -1.15 0.32 0.15
CA ASP A 104 -0.61 0.84 1.41
C ASP A 104 -0.80 -0.18 2.54
N ILE A 105 0.15 -0.24 3.48
CA ILE A 105 0.13 -1.15 4.63
C ILE A 105 -0.28 -0.45 5.92
N LYS A 106 -0.68 -1.22 6.92
CA LYS A 106 -0.85 -0.78 8.30
C LYS A 106 0.23 -1.47 9.11
N SER A 107 1.04 -0.69 9.81
CA SER A 107 2.11 -1.18 10.65
C SER A 107 1.83 -0.75 12.09
N VAL A 108 2.02 -1.65 13.02
CA VAL A 108 1.81 -1.41 14.44
C VAL A 108 3.16 -1.41 15.14
N CYS A 109 3.40 -0.44 16.01
CA CYS A 109 4.52 -0.37 16.93
C CYS A 109 4.01 -0.70 18.34
N PRO A 110 3.98 -1.99 18.74
CA PRO A 110 3.74 -2.38 20.12
C PRO A 110 5.00 -2.08 20.91
N TYR A 111 4.87 -1.25 21.95
CA TYR A 111 6.02 -0.88 22.77
C TYR A 111 5.71 -1.05 24.25
N TYR A 112 6.70 -1.46 25.02
CA TYR A 112 6.61 -1.57 26.46
C TYR A 112 7.55 -0.55 27.10
N VAL A 113 7.09 0.08 28.18
CA VAL A 113 7.89 0.99 29.00
C VAL A 113 8.15 0.30 30.33
N PRO A 114 9.36 -0.26 30.56
CA PRO A 114 9.69 -0.94 31.80
C PRO A 114 9.63 0.01 33.01
N PRO A 115 9.35 -0.51 34.22
CA PRO A 115 9.44 0.28 35.45
C PRO A 115 10.85 0.85 35.62
N GLY A 116 10.94 2.17 35.84
CA GLY A 116 12.21 2.87 36.02
C GLY A 116 12.87 3.36 34.73
N ALA A 117 12.22 3.20 33.56
CA ALA A 117 12.65 3.81 32.31
C ALA A 117 12.88 5.33 32.48
N GLN A 118 14.02 5.82 32.02
CA GLN A 118 14.44 7.22 32.06
C GLN A 118 14.26 7.91 30.70
N GLY A 119 14.21 7.13 29.62
CA GLY A 119 14.05 7.66 28.26
C GLY A 119 13.53 6.64 27.24
N PRO A 120 13.33 7.08 25.98
CA PRO A 120 12.86 6.22 24.89
C PRO A 120 13.76 5.02 24.58
N GLU A 121 15.06 5.12 24.89
CA GLU A 121 16.04 4.05 24.75
C GLU A 121 15.80 2.87 25.69
N ASP A 122 15.07 3.09 26.79
CA ASP A 122 14.67 2.04 27.73
C ASP A 122 13.37 1.34 27.32
N CYS A 123 12.68 1.86 26.29
CA CYS A 123 11.47 1.25 25.76
C CYS A 123 11.82 0.01 24.93
N GLU A 124 11.07 -1.05 25.14
CA GLU A 124 11.15 -2.26 24.33
C GLU A 124 10.12 -2.16 23.19
N VAL A 125 10.50 -2.52 21.97
CA VAL A 125 9.61 -2.57 20.81
C VAL A 125 9.50 -4.01 20.32
N VAL A 126 8.28 -4.46 20.09
CA VAL A 126 8.03 -5.79 19.53
C VAL A 126 8.21 -5.73 18.02
N LEU A 127 9.10 -6.60 17.51
CA LEU A 127 9.34 -6.81 16.09
C LEU A 127 9.00 -8.26 15.74
N ILE A 128 8.57 -8.49 14.51
CA ILE A 128 8.46 -9.83 13.93
C ILE A 128 9.73 -10.17 13.17
N LYS A 129 10.09 -11.45 13.16
CA LYS A 129 11.17 -11.99 12.33
C LYS A 129 10.57 -12.81 11.19
N GLU A 130 10.70 -12.34 9.96
CA GLU A 130 10.08 -12.99 8.79
C GLU A 130 11.07 -13.16 7.63
N PHE A 131 11.05 -14.33 7.00
CA PHE A 131 11.80 -14.54 5.77
C PHE A 131 11.16 -13.73 4.65
N ARG A 132 11.95 -12.91 3.96
CA ARG A 132 11.51 -12.23 2.74
C ARG A 132 12.53 -12.48 1.65
N SER A 133 12.06 -12.88 0.47
CA SER A 133 12.95 -13.14 -0.68
C SER A 133 13.84 -11.94 -1.08
N PRO A 134 13.48 -10.66 -0.85
CA PRO A 134 14.38 -9.52 -1.08
C PRO A 134 15.36 -9.24 0.06
N ALA A 135 15.27 -9.94 1.20
CA ALA A 135 16.09 -9.66 2.37
C ALA A 135 17.58 -9.86 2.06
N LYS A 136 18.39 -8.89 2.49
CA LYS A 136 19.85 -8.93 2.41
C LYS A 136 20.42 -8.73 3.82
N THR A 137 20.16 -9.72 4.66
CA THR A 137 20.67 -9.87 6.03
C THR A 137 21.42 -11.19 6.13
N ASP A 138 22.19 -11.40 7.19
CA ASP A 138 23.03 -12.60 7.34
C ASP A 138 22.23 -13.91 7.34
N ASP A 139 20.96 -13.88 7.74
CA ASP A 139 20.05 -15.03 7.76
C ASP A 139 18.90 -14.94 6.74
N CYS A 140 18.85 -13.88 5.92
CA CYS A 140 17.75 -13.55 5.00
C CYS A 140 16.38 -13.33 5.68
N PHE A 141 16.35 -13.01 6.98
CA PHE A 141 15.15 -12.54 7.67
C PHE A 141 15.20 -11.03 7.87
N ILE A 142 14.04 -10.40 7.77
CA ILE A 142 13.83 -9.02 8.19
C ILE A 142 13.29 -8.98 9.62
N HIS A 143 13.60 -7.90 10.33
CA HIS A 143 12.98 -7.58 11.61
C HIS A 143 12.16 -6.30 11.40
N GLU A 144 10.85 -6.43 11.39
CA GLU A 144 9.93 -5.33 11.07
C GLU A 144 8.82 -5.21 12.11
N LEU A 145 8.13 -4.08 12.08
CA LEU A 145 6.89 -3.90 12.84
C LEU A 145 5.84 -4.89 12.31
N PRO A 146 5.02 -5.52 13.18
CA PRO A 146 3.89 -6.30 12.72
C PRO A 146 2.95 -5.45 11.86
N GLY A 147 2.47 -6.01 10.76
CA GLY A 147 1.63 -5.29 9.83
C GLY A 147 1.54 -5.88 8.43
N GLY A 148 0.45 -5.51 7.77
CA GLY A 148 0.12 -6.05 6.46
C GLY A 148 -0.76 -5.12 5.64
N SER A 149 -1.32 -5.68 4.59
CA SER A 149 -2.33 -5.01 3.78
C SER A 149 -3.57 -5.89 3.71
N ALA A 150 -4.70 -5.41 4.21
CA ALA A 150 -5.95 -6.15 4.10
C ALA A 150 -6.51 -6.15 2.68
N PHE A 151 -7.08 -7.29 2.31
CA PHE A 151 -7.85 -7.45 1.06
C PHE A 151 -9.25 -6.82 1.14
N LYS A 152 -9.77 -6.63 2.36
CA LYS A 152 -11.09 -6.05 2.60
C LYS A 152 -10.93 -4.67 3.23
N ALA A 153 -11.78 -3.73 2.81
CA ALA A 153 -11.85 -2.43 3.45
C ALA A 153 -12.40 -2.60 4.88
N GLN A 154 -11.61 -2.16 5.86
CA GLN A 154 -11.98 -2.06 7.26
C GLN A 154 -11.51 -0.70 7.80
N GLU A 155 -11.99 -0.34 8.98
CA GLU A 155 -11.44 0.80 9.71
C GLU A 155 -9.96 0.55 10.01
N PRO A 156 -9.05 1.52 9.75
CA PRO A 156 -7.61 1.31 9.84
C PRO A 156 -7.12 0.75 11.18
N VAL A 157 -7.73 1.18 12.29
CA VAL A 157 -7.37 0.72 13.65
C VAL A 157 -7.78 -0.73 13.90
N VAL A 158 -8.89 -1.19 13.29
CA VAL A 158 -9.35 -2.58 13.38
C VAL A 158 -8.40 -3.49 12.59
N GLU A 159 -7.98 -3.05 11.41
CA GLU A 159 -6.98 -3.76 10.60
C GLU A 159 -5.64 -3.86 11.34
N ALA A 160 -5.15 -2.76 11.92
CA ALA A 160 -3.94 -2.76 12.75
C ALA A 160 -4.02 -3.75 13.92
N ALA A 161 -5.13 -3.78 14.66
CA ALA A 161 -5.32 -4.73 15.76
C ALA A 161 -5.38 -6.19 15.28
N SER A 162 -6.01 -6.46 14.12
CA SER A 162 -6.04 -7.79 13.50
C SER A 162 -4.65 -8.27 13.10
N GLU A 163 -3.86 -7.44 12.42
CA GLU A 163 -2.49 -7.78 12.00
C GLU A 163 -1.60 -8.05 13.22
N LEU A 164 -1.72 -7.25 14.29
CA LEU A 164 -1.00 -7.50 15.54
C LEU A 164 -1.36 -8.86 16.15
N HIS A 165 -2.65 -9.22 16.17
CA HIS A 165 -3.07 -10.52 16.68
C HIS A 165 -2.60 -11.68 15.78
N GLU A 166 -2.70 -11.53 14.46
CA GLU A 166 -2.33 -12.57 13.50
C GLU A 166 -0.83 -12.87 13.52
N GLU A 167 0.02 -11.86 13.64
CA GLU A 167 1.48 -12.03 13.54
C GLU A 167 2.17 -12.20 14.90
N VAL A 168 1.61 -11.65 15.98
CA VAL A 168 2.23 -11.66 17.32
C VAL A 168 1.41 -12.46 18.34
N GLY A 169 0.13 -12.74 18.06
CA GLY A 169 -0.77 -13.41 19.01
C GLY A 169 -1.42 -12.49 20.04
N LEU A 170 -1.07 -11.20 20.05
CA LEU A 170 -1.59 -10.23 21.03
C LEU A 170 -3.01 -9.75 20.68
N GLU A 171 -3.98 -10.04 21.55
CA GLU A 171 -5.35 -9.53 21.43
C GLU A 171 -5.53 -8.26 22.30
N ILE A 172 -5.53 -7.08 21.67
CA ILE A 172 -5.83 -5.81 22.35
C ILE A 172 -7.25 -5.37 22.00
N ARG A 173 -8.21 -5.67 22.89
CA ARG A 173 -9.64 -5.39 22.68
C ARG A 173 -10.00 -3.91 22.78
N ASP A 174 -9.29 -3.17 23.62
CA ASP A 174 -9.48 -1.73 23.76
C ASP A 174 -8.74 -0.99 22.63
N LEU A 175 -9.45 -0.77 21.53
CA LEU A 175 -8.92 -0.09 20.34
C LEU A 175 -8.54 1.37 20.60
N SER A 176 -9.00 1.99 21.70
CA SER A 176 -8.64 3.37 22.05
C SER A 176 -7.16 3.51 22.47
N ARG A 177 -6.50 2.38 22.78
CA ARG A 177 -5.06 2.33 23.09
C ARG A 177 -4.17 2.49 21.86
N PHE A 178 -4.72 2.35 20.66
CA PHE A 178 -3.98 2.54 19.42
C PHE A 178 -3.96 4.03 19.06
N VAL A 179 -2.76 4.58 18.92
CA VAL A 179 -2.54 5.95 18.46
C VAL A 179 -2.22 5.93 16.97
N ASP A 180 -3.05 6.59 16.15
CA ASP A 180 -2.81 6.78 14.72
C ASP A 180 -1.79 7.91 14.48
N HIS A 181 -0.69 7.60 13.80
CA HIS A 181 0.35 8.56 13.41
C HIS A 181 0.21 9.00 11.95
N GLY A 182 -0.75 8.46 11.22
CA GLY A 182 -0.99 8.70 9.80
C GLY A 182 0.00 7.98 8.88
N PRO A 183 -0.14 8.19 7.55
CA PRO A 183 0.70 7.51 6.57
C PRO A 183 2.13 8.07 6.53
N ARG A 184 3.11 7.21 6.25
CA ARG A 184 4.53 7.54 6.02
C ARG A 184 5.04 6.91 4.73
N GLN A 185 5.82 7.68 3.98
CA GLN A 185 6.54 7.18 2.82
C GLN A 185 7.73 6.35 3.30
N LEU A 186 7.79 5.07 2.90
CA LEU A 186 8.84 4.15 3.36
C LEU A 186 10.12 4.30 2.53
N ALA A 187 9.99 4.16 1.20
CA ALA A 187 11.10 4.21 0.25
C ALA A 187 10.73 5.15 -0.91
N GLY A 188 10.72 6.46 -0.65
CA GLY A 188 10.17 7.47 -1.59
C GLY A 188 10.85 7.55 -2.95
N THR A 189 12.08 7.05 -3.07
CA THR A 189 12.82 6.97 -4.34
C THR A 189 12.54 5.69 -5.13
N THR A 190 11.85 4.72 -4.54
CA THR A 190 11.72 3.36 -5.10
C THR A 190 10.27 2.91 -5.22
N SER A 191 9.42 3.24 -4.25
CA SER A 191 8.01 2.85 -4.29
C SER A 191 7.08 3.94 -3.78
N ALA A 192 5.90 4.03 -4.37
CA ALA A 192 4.87 5.00 -4.02
C ALA A 192 3.93 4.55 -2.88
N HIS A 193 4.04 3.31 -2.39
CA HIS A 193 3.20 2.84 -1.28
C HIS A 193 3.65 3.45 0.05
N ARG A 194 2.70 3.59 0.98
CA ARG A 194 2.90 4.15 2.31
C ARG A 194 2.55 3.14 3.39
N ALA A 195 3.07 3.34 4.59
CA ALA A 195 2.63 2.66 5.81
C ALA A 195 1.81 3.61 6.68
N TYR A 196 0.62 3.20 7.07
CA TYR A 196 -0.17 3.83 8.13
C TYR A 196 0.34 3.29 9.45
N LEU A 197 1.00 4.15 10.23
CA LEU A 197 1.65 3.75 11.48
C LEU A 197 0.71 3.92 12.66
N PHE A 198 0.57 2.87 13.44
CA PHE A 198 -0.08 2.89 14.75
C PHE A 198 0.94 2.58 15.84
N SER A 199 0.77 3.14 17.02
CA SER A 199 1.50 2.68 18.21
C SER A 199 0.54 2.22 19.28
N VAL A 200 0.93 1.23 20.06
CA VAL A 200 0.17 0.77 21.22
C VAL A 200 1.12 0.45 22.37
N GLN A 201 0.90 1.08 23.52
CA GLN A 201 1.68 0.78 24.71
C GLN A 201 1.18 -0.54 25.31
N LEU A 202 2.09 -1.49 25.50
CA LEU A 202 1.83 -2.78 26.11
C LEU A 202 1.81 -2.69 27.64
N THR A 203 1.01 -3.54 28.27
CA THR A 203 1.13 -3.83 29.71
C THR A 203 2.33 -4.74 29.96
N GLY A 204 2.73 -4.92 31.22
CA GLY A 204 3.78 -5.87 31.57
C GLY A 204 3.43 -7.31 31.21
N GLU A 205 2.15 -7.69 31.30
CA GLU A 205 1.68 -9.04 30.91
C GLU A 205 1.75 -9.24 29.39
N GLU A 206 1.31 -8.24 28.61
CA GLU A 206 1.38 -8.29 27.15
C GLU A 206 2.83 -8.27 26.66
N ALA A 207 3.70 -7.49 27.29
CA ALA A 207 5.13 -7.47 26.96
C ALA A 207 5.81 -8.82 27.26
N ALA A 208 5.45 -9.45 28.39
CA ALA A 208 5.95 -10.77 28.76
C ALA A 208 5.50 -11.87 27.78
N HIS A 209 4.34 -11.73 27.14
CA HIS A 209 3.88 -12.66 26.10
C HIS A 209 4.75 -12.66 24.84
N CYS A 210 5.41 -11.54 24.54
CA CYS A 210 6.21 -11.36 23.32
C CYS A 210 7.69 -11.77 23.46
N ARG A 211 8.13 -12.21 24.63
CA ARG A 211 9.51 -12.62 24.92
C ARG A 211 9.67 -14.13 24.83
#